data_AF-A0A6G0RFD6-F1
#
_entry.id   AF-A0A6G0RFD6-F1
#
_cell.length_a   1.000
_cell.length_b   1.000
_cell.length_c   1.000
_cell.angle_alpha   90.00
_cell.angle_beta   90.00
_cell.angle_gamma   90.00
#
_symmetry.space_group_name_H-M   'P 1'
#
loop_
_entity.id
_entity.type
_entity.pdbx_description
1 polymer ?
#
loop_
_entity_poly.entity_id
_entity_poly.type
_entity_poly.pdbx_seq_one_letter_code
_entity_poly.pdbx_strand_id
1 'polypeptide(L)'
;MSKKPKSEAEVFKLLAKMNLINEKSNLFENPQFLKLTNAVAKGYKEPQAADMAIALTLAGQRGDEALAKMIVEAKKVSSTKDVAVRLEEAQIKNWLSKEETADKVLRALKIEKDGYISLWNLLLGTWVSYVKKIEEDPYKLLLSKMRAHDSDAKIAGWIGNAKQDAVPIAEKLENVLLDSWMPKTADDIFKLLELSSRGNDLFHSPRLSTWISYVTKVKGKQADVQMYTVLRAAYGDDELARMLAASKQFALGDVAKRLEEVQHKVGLIEGKTAQRFFTNLKLNTQGDKLFESPALWLRGWKRCNTTLGMLGGKPRRSFSPL
;
A
#
# COMPACT_ATOMS: atom_id res chain seq x y z
N MET A 1 7.12 10.08 48.31
CA MET A 1 6.52 11.33 47.76
C MET A 1 5.06 11.39 48.17
N SER A 2 4.64 12.42 48.92
CA SER A 2 3.28 12.55 49.49
C SER A 2 2.34 13.47 48.67
N LYS A 3 2.87 14.23 47.70
CA LYS A 3 2.04 15.11 46.86
C LYS A 3 1.27 14.29 45.82
N LYS A 4 -0.04 14.50 45.75
CA LYS A 4 -0.97 13.96 44.76
C LYS A 4 -1.32 15.10 43.78
N PRO A 5 -0.61 15.25 42.65
CA PRO A 5 -0.82 16.37 41.72
C PRO A 5 -2.25 16.38 41.19
N LYS A 6 -2.90 17.55 41.18
CA LYS A 6 -4.29 17.72 40.73
C LYS A 6 -4.46 18.73 39.59
N SER A 7 -3.36 19.29 39.10
CA SER A 7 -3.35 20.20 37.96
C SER A 7 -2.13 19.95 37.06
N GLU A 8 -2.21 20.38 35.80
CA GLU A 8 -1.10 20.30 34.84
C GLU A 8 0.18 20.96 35.38
N ALA A 9 0.06 22.14 36.01
CA ALA A 9 1.20 22.85 36.60
C ALA A 9 1.89 22.04 37.71
N GLU A 10 1.14 21.27 38.50
CA GLU A 10 1.71 20.38 39.52
C GLU A 10 2.35 19.13 38.90
N VAL A 11 1.77 18.59 37.82
CA VAL A 11 2.36 17.49 37.05
C VAL A 11 3.69 17.92 36.44
N PHE A 12 3.75 19.11 35.85
CA PHE A 12 4.98 19.70 35.31
C PHE A 12 6.06 19.86 36.38
N LYS A 13 5.73 20.47 37.53
CA LYS A 13 6.67 20.62 38.65
C LYS A 13 7.22 19.26 39.12
N LEU A 14 6.38 18.23 39.12
CA LEU A 14 6.80 16.89 39.52
C LEU A 14 7.72 16.24 38.48
N LEU A 15 7.40 16.34 37.19
CA LEU A 15 8.27 15.88 36.08
C LEU A 15 9.64 16.57 36.14
N ALA A 16 9.67 17.88 36.36
CA ALA A 16 10.90 18.66 36.51
C ALA A 16 11.74 18.17 37.69
N LYS A 17 11.10 18.02 38.86
CA LYS A 17 11.77 17.55 40.08
C LYS A 17 12.38 16.16 39.92
N MET A 18 11.77 15.30 39.09
CA MET A 18 12.23 13.94 38.83
C MET A 18 13.19 13.83 37.64
N ASN A 19 13.59 14.97 37.05
CA ASN A 19 14.45 15.06 35.85
C ASN A 19 13.90 14.28 34.63
N LEU A 20 12.58 14.14 34.53
CA LEU A 20 11.92 13.36 33.46
C LEU A 20 11.58 14.21 32.22
N ILE A 21 11.70 15.53 32.31
CA ILE A 21 11.40 16.45 31.19
C ILE A 21 12.34 16.18 30.01
N ASN A 22 13.63 16.02 30.30
CA ASN A 22 14.70 15.88 29.31
C ASN A 22 15.06 14.41 29.03
N GLU A 23 14.36 13.45 29.63
CA GLU A 23 14.58 12.03 29.39
C GLU A 23 14.20 11.70 27.94
N LYS A 24 15.22 11.40 27.14
CA LYS A 24 15.11 11.06 25.71
C LYS A 24 14.97 9.56 25.49
N SER A 25 15.45 8.73 26.42
CA SER A 25 15.44 7.26 26.33
C SER A 25 14.34 6.65 27.18
N ASN A 26 13.54 5.76 26.59
CA ASN A 26 12.59 4.84 27.25
C ASN A 26 11.85 5.42 28.46
N LEU A 27 11.34 6.66 28.36
CA LEU A 27 10.65 7.36 29.44
C LEU A 27 9.57 6.48 30.10
N PHE A 28 8.84 5.69 29.30
CA PHE A 28 7.76 4.85 29.80
C PHE A 28 8.22 3.57 30.51
N GLU A 29 9.49 3.17 30.35
CA GLU A 29 10.13 2.12 31.14
C GLU A 29 10.76 2.68 32.42
N ASN A 30 10.97 4.00 32.50
CA ASN A 30 11.62 4.62 33.64
C ASN A 30 10.78 4.41 34.93
N PRO A 31 11.31 3.75 35.97
CA PRO A 31 10.57 3.50 37.21
C PRO A 31 10.08 4.77 37.91
N GLN A 32 10.79 5.89 37.73
CA GLN A 32 10.37 7.19 38.25
C GLN A 32 9.15 7.72 37.51
N PHE A 33 9.07 7.50 36.20
CA PHE A 33 7.88 7.83 35.42
C PHE A 33 6.67 7.01 35.86
N LEU A 34 6.83 5.70 36.06
CA LEU A 34 5.74 4.84 36.58
C LEU A 34 5.29 5.23 38.00
N LYS A 35 6.22 5.67 38.85
CA LYS A 35 5.87 6.23 40.17
C LYS A 35 5.10 7.54 40.04
N LEU A 36 5.49 8.40 39.10
CA LEU A 36 4.82 9.66 38.81
C LEU A 36 3.40 9.43 38.29
N THR A 37 3.21 8.58 37.28
CA THR A 37 1.87 8.32 36.70
C THR A 37 0.89 7.83 37.78
N ASN A 38 1.33 6.93 38.66
CA ASN A 38 0.55 6.46 39.81
C ASN A 38 0.23 7.57 40.82
N ALA A 39 1.15 8.51 41.06
CA ALA A 39 0.93 9.63 41.97
C ALA A 39 -0.07 10.65 41.41
N VAL A 40 0.03 10.95 40.11
CA VAL A 40 -0.91 11.82 39.40
C VAL A 40 -2.30 11.19 39.36
N ALA A 41 -2.41 9.89 39.03
CA ALA A 41 -3.69 9.18 39.02
C ALA A 41 -4.45 9.27 40.37
N LYS A 42 -3.74 9.24 41.50
CA LYS A 42 -4.33 9.40 42.85
C LYS A 42 -4.79 10.83 43.18
N GLY A 43 -4.37 11.84 42.42
CA GLY A 43 -4.73 13.23 42.63
C GLY A 43 -5.98 13.67 41.89
N TYR A 44 -6.27 13.05 40.75
CA TYR A 44 -7.46 13.32 39.95
C TYR A 44 -8.62 12.41 40.37
N LYS A 45 -9.85 12.91 40.16
CA LYS A 45 -11.06 12.10 40.38
C LYS A 45 -11.20 11.02 39.30
N GLU A 46 -10.95 11.40 38.05
CA GLU A 46 -11.05 10.53 36.89
C GLU A 46 -9.66 10.11 36.40
N PRO A 47 -9.38 8.80 36.21
CA PRO A 47 -8.10 8.33 35.69
C PRO A 47 -7.75 8.94 34.32
N GLN A 48 -8.74 9.13 33.46
CA GLN A 48 -8.54 9.70 32.13
C GLN A 48 -8.07 11.16 32.19
N ALA A 49 -8.53 11.95 33.17
CA ALA A 49 -8.09 13.33 33.35
C ALA A 49 -6.64 13.40 33.82
N ALA A 50 -6.19 12.44 34.64
CA ALA A 50 -4.77 12.31 35.01
C ALA A 50 -3.90 12.00 33.78
N ASP A 51 -4.30 11.03 32.95
CA ASP A 51 -3.55 10.69 31.74
C ASP A 51 -3.52 11.86 30.73
N MET A 52 -4.64 12.59 30.56
CA MET A 52 -4.70 13.83 29.77
C MET A 52 -3.74 14.89 30.28
N ALA A 53 -3.68 15.14 31.59
CA ALA A 53 -2.75 16.09 32.17
C ALA A 53 -1.29 15.69 31.97
N ILE A 54 -0.96 14.39 32.08
CA ILE A 54 0.39 13.87 31.80
C ILE A 54 0.74 14.07 30.32
N ALA A 55 -0.12 13.64 29.41
CA ALA A 55 0.08 13.75 27.96
C ALA A 55 0.22 15.21 27.53
N LEU A 56 -0.64 16.10 28.05
CA LEU A 56 -0.59 17.54 27.75
C LEU A 56 0.71 18.16 28.24
N THR A 57 1.13 17.85 29.46
CA THR A 57 2.40 18.34 30.01
C THR A 57 3.59 17.86 29.18
N LEU A 58 3.61 16.58 28.80
CA LEU A 58 4.68 16.04 27.96
C LEU A 58 4.69 16.73 26.59
N ALA A 59 3.54 16.81 25.90
CA ALA A 59 3.41 17.48 24.61
C ALA A 59 3.84 18.95 24.68
N GLY A 60 3.52 19.67 25.76
CA GLY A 60 3.96 21.06 25.97
C GLY A 60 5.48 21.22 26.06
N GLN A 61 6.20 20.19 26.52
CA GLN A 61 7.67 20.22 26.67
C GLN A 61 8.44 19.75 25.43
N ARG A 62 7.91 18.76 24.70
CA ARG A 62 8.63 18.13 23.57
C ARG A 62 7.92 18.24 22.22
N GLY A 63 6.68 18.70 22.19
CA GLY A 63 5.81 18.74 21.03
C GLY A 63 5.00 17.44 20.84
N ASP A 64 3.88 17.56 20.14
CA ASP A 64 2.96 16.46 19.84
C ASP A 64 3.62 15.34 19.03
N GLU A 65 4.41 15.69 18.02
CA GLU A 65 5.18 14.73 17.21
C GLU A 65 6.09 13.85 18.09
N ALA A 66 6.85 14.45 19.00
CA ALA A 66 7.81 13.72 19.82
C ALA A 66 7.11 12.80 20.82
N LEU A 67 6.01 13.25 21.44
CA LEU A 67 5.20 12.41 22.31
C LEU A 67 4.58 11.23 21.54
N ALA A 68 4.01 11.48 20.37
CA ALA A 68 3.36 10.45 19.57
C ALA A 68 4.36 9.37 19.10
N LYS A 69 5.60 9.74 18.72
CA LYS A 69 6.66 8.78 18.36
C LYS A 69 6.99 7.83 19.51
N MET A 70 7.18 8.37 20.72
CA MET A 70 7.47 7.57 21.90
C MET A 70 6.33 6.61 22.24
N ILE A 71 5.08 7.07 22.08
CA ILE A 71 3.89 6.23 22.27
C ILE A 71 3.88 5.08 21.27
N VAL A 72 4.13 5.35 19.98
CA VAL A 72 4.17 4.32 18.94
C VAL A 72 5.27 3.28 19.21
N GLU A 73 6.45 3.72 19.66
CA GLU A 73 7.56 2.82 20.02
C GLU A 73 7.21 1.96 21.24
N ALA A 74 6.68 2.57 22.30
CA ALA A 74 6.32 1.86 23.51
C ALA A 74 5.14 0.89 23.35
N LYS A 75 4.22 1.15 22.41
CA LYS A 75 3.17 0.17 22.06
C LYS A 75 3.73 -1.16 21.54
N LYS A 76 4.98 -1.19 21.08
CA LYS A 76 5.66 -2.41 20.61
C LYS A 76 6.28 -3.24 21.74
N VAL A 77 6.48 -2.65 22.91
CA VAL A 77 7.10 -3.31 24.06
C VAL A 77 6.01 -3.73 25.04
N SER A 78 5.96 -5.03 25.37
CA SER A 78 4.88 -5.60 26.20
C SER A 78 4.74 -4.93 27.57
N SER A 79 5.86 -4.56 28.21
CA SER A 79 5.89 -3.93 29.54
C SER A 79 5.37 -2.48 29.55
N THR A 80 5.39 -1.77 28.43
CA THR A 80 4.97 -0.36 28.33
C THR A 80 3.72 -0.13 27.49
N LYS A 81 3.23 -1.18 26.82
CA LYS A 81 2.06 -1.13 25.94
C LYS A 81 0.84 -0.50 26.58
N ASP A 82 0.47 -0.90 27.80
CA ASP A 82 -0.73 -0.40 28.46
C ASP A 82 -0.66 1.09 28.79
N VAL A 83 0.51 1.55 29.28
CA VAL A 83 0.75 2.98 29.52
C VAL A 83 0.71 3.76 28.22
N ALA A 84 1.33 3.22 27.15
CA ALA A 84 1.36 3.87 25.86
C ALA A 84 -0.03 3.99 25.23
N VAL A 85 -0.89 2.96 25.33
CA VAL A 85 -2.29 3.02 24.87
C VAL A 85 -3.07 4.11 25.62
N ARG A 86 -2.96 4.17 26.95
CA ARG A 86 -3.63 5.22 27.73
C ARG A 86 -3.15 6.62 27.34
N LEU A 87 -1.86 6.80 27.14
CA LEU A 87 -1.29 8.10 26.74
C LEU A 87 -1.66 8.48 25.29
N GLU A 88 -1.81 7.51 24.38
CA GLU A 88 -2.34 7.75 23.03
C GLU A 88 -3.77 8.28 23.09
N GLU A 89 -4.64 7.62 23.86
CA GLU A 89 -6.02 8.06 24.06
C GLU A 89 -6.09 9.45 24.70
N ALA A 90 -5.23 9.71 25.68
CA ALA A 90 -5.13 11.00 26.34
C ALA A 90 -4.66 12.11 25.38
N GLN A 91 -3.66 11.83 24.53
CA GLN A 91 -3.20 12.78 23.52
C GLN A 91 -4.32 13.11 22.52
N ILE A 92 -5.05 12.11 22.03
CA ILE A 92 -6.22 12.28 21.17
C ILE A 92 -7.31 13.12 21.86
N LYS A 93 -7.64 12.83 23.12
CA LYS A 93 -8.63 13.59 23.89
C LYS A 93 -8.23 15.04 24.13
N ASN A 94 -6.93 15.32 24.27
CA ASN A 94 -6.42 16.69 24.39
C ASN A 94 -6.62 17.50 23.10
N TRP A 95 -6.53 16.87 21.92
CA TRP A 95 -6.88 17.53 20.66
C TRP A 95 -8.40 17.69 20.50
N LEU A 96 -9.18 16.68 20.91
CA LEU A 96 -10.65 16.76 20.88
C LEU A 96 -11.20 17.87 21.79
N SER A 97 -10.66 18.02 23.01
CA SER A 97 -11.11 19.06 23.95
C SER A 97 -10.78 20.49 23.52
N LYS A 98 -9.85 20.63 22.58
CA LYS A 98 -9.49 21.90 21.93
C LYS A 98 -10.19 22.10 20.59
N GLU A 99 -11.06 21.17 20.21
CA GLU A 99 -11.77 21.17 18.92
C GLU A 99 -10.78 21.35 17.74
N GLU A 100 -9.63 20.67 17.83
CA GLU A 100 -8.64 20.74 16.76
C GLU A 100 -9.21 20.22 15.44
N THR A 101 -8.64 20.66 14.32
CA THR A 101 -8.98 20.11 13.01
C THR A 101 -8.04 18.97 12.64
N ALA A 102 -8.48 18.08 11.74
CA ALA A 102 -7.61 17.06 11.14
C ALA A 102 -6.30 17.67 10.60
N ASP A 103 -6.38 18.85 10.00
CA ASP A 103 -5.25 19.59 9.42
C ASP A 103 -4.28 20.09 10.48
N LYS A 104 -4.80 20.66 11.58
CA LYS A 104 -3.96 21.15 12.68
C LYS A 104 -3.25 19.99 13.37
N VAL A 105 -3.92 18.85 13.57
CA VAL A 105 -3.28 17.65 14.13
C VAL A 105 -2.25 17.05 13.16
N LEU A 106 -2.52 17.01 11.85
CA LEU A 106 -1.54 16.54 10.85
C LEU A 106 -0.24 17.36 10.91
N ARG A 107 -0.36 18.69 11.01
CA ARG A 107 0.77 19.62 11.12
C ARG A 107 1.48 19.50 12.47
N ALA A 108 0.74 19.36 13.58
CA ALA A 108 1.32 19.17 14.91
C ALA A 108 2.16 17.88 15.00
N LEU A 109 1.74 16.82 14.28
CA LEU A 109 2.49 15.58 14.14
C LEU A 109 3.62 15.64 13.09
N LYS A 110 3.77 16.76 12.38
CA LYS A 110 4.74 16.98 11.29
C LYS A 110 4.77 15.85 10.25
N ILE A 111 3.58 15.33 9.93
CA ILE A 111 3.41 14.27 8.92
C ILE A 111 3.58 14.84 7.52
N GLU A 112 3.03 16.02 7.29
CA GLU A 112 3.16 16.80 6.06
C GLU A 112 4.41 17.69 6.15
N LYS A 113 5.30 17.58 5.16
CA LYS A 113 6.49 18.43 5.02
C LYS A 113 6.54 18.96 3.59
N ASP A 114 6.51 20.28 3.44
CA ASP A 114 6.53 20.96 2.15
C ASP A 114 5.47 20.42 1.15
N GLY A 115 4.28 20.11 1.65
CA GLY A 115 3.17 19.53 0.87
C GLY A 115 3.28 18.02 0.62
N TYR A 116 4.40 17.39 0.98
CA TYR A 116 4.61 15.95 0.81
C TYR A 116 4.19 15.16 2.05
N ILE A 117 3.48 14.04 1.83
CA ILE A 117 3.06 13.10 2.86
C ILE A 117 3.62 11.71 2.55
N SER A 118 4.53 11.23 3.40
CA SER A 118 5.09 9.89 3.28
C SER A 118 4.17 8.83 3.89
N LEU A 119 3.74 7.84 3.10
CA LEU A 119 2.91 6.72 3.58
C LEU A 119 3.63 5.84 4.63
N TRP A 120 4.97 5.90 4.69
CA TRP A 120 5.79 5.20 5.68
C TRP A 120 5.94 5.97 7.00
N ASN A 121 5.30 7.14 7.13
CA ASN A 121 5.30 7.86 8.39
C ASN A 121 4.45 7.10 9.43
N LEU A 122 5.12 6.54 10.42
CA LEU A 122 4.53 5.80 11.54
C LEU A 122 3.45 6.57 12.33
N LEU A 123 3.43 7.91 12.28
CA LEU A 123 2.42 8.73 12.95
C LEU A 123 1.09 8.83 12.17
N LEU A 124 1.03 8.36 10.92
CA LEU A 124 -0.23 8.31 10.17
C LEU A 124 -1.29 7.47 10.87
N GLY A 125 -0.90 6.42 11.61
CA GLY A 125 -1.84 5.64 12.42
C GLY A 125 -2.52 6.48 13.52
N THR A 126 -1.76 7.34 14.19
CA THR A 126 -2.28 8.25 15.22
C THR A 126 -3.22 9.28 14.61
N TRP A 127 -2.82 9.91 13.49
CA TRP A 127 -3.67 10.85 12.77
C TRP A 127 -4.97 10.21 12.27
N VAL A 128 -4.90 9.02 11.64
CA VAL A 128 -6.07 8.23 11.22
C VAL A 128 -7.02 7.95 12.39
N SER A 129 -6.47 7.65 13.56
CA SER A 129 -7.26 7.36 14.76
C SER A 129 -7.99 8.60 15.27
N TYR A 130 -7.30 9.75 15.23
CA TYR A 130 -7.89 11.04 15.57
C TYR A 130 -9.00 11.45 14.60
N VAL A 131 -8.78 11.39 13.29
CA VAL A 131 -9.79 11.78 12.29
C VAL A 131 -11.06 10.94 12.40
N LYS A 132 -10.94 9.65 12.70
CA LYS A 132 -12.11 8.79 12.98
C LYS A 132 -12.88 9.21 14.23
N LYS A 133 -12.20 9.79 15.24
CA LYS A 133 -12.84 10.25 16.48
C LYS A 133 -13.65 11.53 16.28
N ILE A 134 -13.30 12.35 15.29
CA ILE A 134 -14.11 13.49 14.85
C ILE A 134 -15.11 13.09 13.74
N GLU A 135 -15.33 11.79 13.55
CA GLU A 135 -16.33 11.21 12.63
C GLU A 135 -16.11 11.55 11.14
N GLU A 136 -14.88 11.87 10.75
CA GLU A 136 -14.50 12.11 9.36
C GLU A 136 -13.81 10.86 8.73
N ASP A 137 -13.69 10.86 7.39
CA ASP A 137 -12.99 9.81 6.64
C ASP A 137 -11.50 10.18 6.46
N PRO A 138 -10.57 9.58 7.23
CA PRO A 138 -9.15 9.90 7.14
C PRO A 138 -8.55 9.60 5.78
N TYR A 139 -9.03 8.59 5.08
CA TYR A 139 -8.41 8.15 3.83
C TYR A 139 -8.83 9.07 2.67
N LYS A 140 -10.05 9.62 2.71
CA LYS A 140 -10.48 10.70 1.80
C LYS A 140 -9.71 12.00 2.02
N LEU A 141 -9.56 12.42 3.28
CA LEU A 141 -8.76 13.61 3.60
C LEU A 141 -7.30 13.43 3.18
N LEU A 142 -6.70 12.28 3.48
CA LEU A 142 -5.32 11.96 3.10
C LEU A 142 -5.15 12.00 1.58
N LEU A 143 -6.06 11.38 0.83
CA LEU A 143 -6.04 11.41 -0.63
C LEU A 143 -6.18 12.84 -1.16
N SER A 144 -7.09 13.64 -0.60
CA SER A 144 -7.26 15.04 -0.99
C SER A 144 -5.98 15.86 -0.81
N LYS A 145 -5.26 15.63 0.29
CA LYS A 145 -3.99 16.32 0.56
C LYS A 145 -2.89 15.89 -0.40
N MET A 146 -2.74 14.60 -0.67
CA MET A 146 -1.77 14.10 -1.64
C MET A 146 -2.03 14.66 -3.05
N ARG A 147 -3.31 14.78 -3.44
CA ARG A 147 -3.71 15.36 -4.74
C ARG A 147 -3.44 16.86 -4.88
N ALA A 148 -3.20 17.58 -3.79
CA ALA A 148 -2.84 18.99 -3.86
C ALA A 148 -1.46 19.20 -4.53
N HIS A 149 -0.60 18.19 -4.53
CA HIS A 149 0.77 18.28 -5.03
C HIS A 149 1.14 17.21 -6.06
N ASP A 150 0.41 16.10 -6.11
CA ASP A 150 0.78 14.95 -6.93
C ASP A 150 -0.36 14.40 -7.78
N SER A 151 0.01 13.86 -8.94
CA SER A 151 -0.93 13.19 -9.83
C SER A 151 -1.34 11.83 -9.28
N ASP A 152 -2.52 11.38 -9.65
CA ASP A 152 -3.02 10.05 -9.31
C ASP A 152 -2.06 8.92 -9.78
N ALA A 153 -1.31 9.13 -10.86
CA ALA A 153 -0.27 8.20 -11.31
C ALA A 153 0.87 8.04 -10.29
N LYS A 154 1.33 9.14 -9.67
CA LYS A 154 2.34 9.09 -8.61
C LYS A 154 1.77 8.47 -7.34
N ILE A 155 0.58 8.91 -6.93
CA ILE A 155 -0.11 8.42 -5.72
C ILE A 155 -0.34 6.91 -5.82
N ALA A 156 -0.85 6.40 -6.96
CA ALA A 156 -1.03 4.97 -7.21
C ALA A 156 0.31 4.20 -7.16
N GLY A 157 1.40 4.80 -7.63
CA GLY A 157 2.73 4.23 -7.52
C GLY A 157 3.19 4.08 -6.06
N TRP A 158 3.00 5.12 -5.25
CA TRP A 158 3.34 5.07 -3.83
C TRP A 158 2.47 4.08 -3.06
N ILE A 159 1.16 4.05 -3.32
CA ILE A 159 0.25 3.06 -2.72
C ILE A 159 0.66 1.65 -3.12
N GLY A 160 1.00 1.41 -4.39
CA GLY A 160 1.45 0.10 -4.87
C GLY A 160 2.72 -0.38 -4.14
N ASN A 161 3.71 0.50 -3.95
CA ASN A 161 4.90 0.20 -3.16
C ASN A 161 4.56 -0.05 -1.68
N ALA A 162 3.75 0.83 -1.08
CA ALA A 162 3.34 0.71 0.31
C ALA A 162 2.58 -0.60 0.58
N LYS A 163 1.79 -1.09 -0.37
CA LYS A 163 1.13 -2.41 -0.29
C LYS A 163 2.15 -3.56 -0.32
N GLN A 164 3.19 -3.47 -1.14
CA GLN A 164 4.26 -4.48 -1.17
C GLN A 164 5.03 -4.53 0.16
N ASP A 165 5.25 -3.36 0.77
CA ASP A 165 5.89 -3.23 2.07
C ASP A 165 4.95 -3.53 3.27
N ALA A 166 3.69 -3.96 3.00
CA ALA A 166 2.66 -4.21 4.00
C ALA A 166 2.39 -3.01 4.93
N VAL A 167 2.48 -1.78 4.42
CA VAL A 167 2.15 -0.56 5.15
C VAL A 167 0.65 -0.57 5.51
N PRO A 168 0.27 -0.49 6.80
CA PRO A 168 -1.11 -0.76 7.25
C PRO A 168 -2.22 0.12 6.66
N ILE A 169 -1.88 1.32 6.21
CA ILE A 169 -2.86 2.28 5.66
C ILE A 169 -3.08 2.10 4.15
N ALA A 170 -2.21 1.37 3.46
CA ALA A 170 -2.13 1.39 2.00
C ALA A 170 -3.41 0.84 1.34
N GLU A 171 -3.95 -0.28 1.82
CA GLU A 171 -5.17 -0.88 1.26
C GLU A 171 -6.40 0.03 1.40
N LYS A 172 -6.54 0.70 2.55
CA LYS A 172 -7.68 1.59 2.81
C LYS A 172 -7.60 2.86 1.97
N LEU A 173 -6.39 3.41 1.81
CA LEU A 173 -6.15 4.54 0.91
C LEU A 173 -6.35 4.15 -0.56
N GLU A 174 -5.90 2.96 -0.97
CA GLU A 174 -6.14 2.44 -2.32
C GLU A 174 -7.64 2.35 -2.59
N ASN A 175 -8.43 1.76 -1.69
CA ASN A 175 -9.87 1.63 -1.87
C ASN A 175 -10.55 2.98 -2.14
N VAL A 176 -10.20 4.02 -1.38
CA VAL A 176 -10.72 5.38 -1.59
C VAL A 176 -10.27 5.97 -2.93
N LEU A 177 -9.01 5.74 -3.33
CA LEU A 177 -8.53 6.13 -4.66
C LEU A 177 -9.34 5.45 -5.77
N LEU A 178 -9.55 4.12 -5.68
CA LEU A 178 -10.33 3.35 -6.64
C LEU A 178 -11.78 3.83 -6.72
N ASP A 179 -12.42 4.09 -5.59
CA ASP A 179 -13.80 4.61 -5.53
C ASP A 179 -13.91 5.98 -6.19
N SER A 180 -12.90 6.84 -5.99
CA SER A 180 -12.90 8.19 -6.58
C SER A 180 -12.79 8.21 -8.10
N TRP A 181 -12.36 7.11 -8.72
CA TRP A 181 -12.25 6.97 -10.17
C TRP A 181 -13.56 6.54 -10.83
N MET A 182 -14.52 6.00 -10.08
CA MET A 182 -15.78 5.54 -10.67
C MET A 182 -16.60 6.72 -11.22
N PRO A 183 -17.29 6.56 -12.37
CA PRO A 183 -17.47 5.34 -13.16
C PRO A 183 -16.50 5.19 -14.36
N LYS A 184 -15.28 5.74 -14.31
CA LYS A 184 -14.33 5.72 -15.44
C LYS A 184 -14.04 4.31 -15.96
N THR A 185 -13.69 4.19 -17.23
CA THR A 185 -13.39 2.88 -17.82
C THR A 185 -12.01 2.36 -17.42
N ALA A 186 -11.76 1.07 -17.65
CA ALA A 186 -10.43 0.49 -17.47
C ALA A 186 -9.37 1.17 -18.34
N ASP A 187 -9.75 1.59 -19.55
CA ASP A 187 -8.86 2.30 -20.49
C ASP A 187 -8.54 3.73 -20.00
N ASP A 188 -9.54 4.45 -19.48
CA ASP A 188 -9.34 5.78 -18.91
C ASP A 188 -8.34 5.75 -17.74
N ILE A 189 -8.48 4.78 -16.84
CA ILE A 189 -7.56 4.64 -15.70
C ILE A 189 -6.20 4.12 -16.15
N PHE A 190 -6.14 3.27 -17.17
CA PHE A 190 -4.86 2.84 -17.74
C PHE A 190 -4.04 4.03 -18.28
N LYS A 191 -4.70 4.96 -18.97
CA LYS A 191 -4.11 6.20 -19.47
C LYS A 191 -3.78 7.18 -18.35
N LEU A 192 -4.69 7.37 -17.38
CA LEU A 192 -4.47 8.23 -16.21
C LEU A 192 -3.21 7.85 -15.42
N LEU A 193 -2.92 6.54 -15.34
CA LEU A 193 -1.76 6.00 -14.63
C LEU A 193 -0.49 5.94 -15.49
N GLU A 194 -0.54 6.46 -16.72
CA GLU A 194 0.56 6.53 -17.67
C GLU A 194 1.19 5.15 -17.95
N LEU A 195 0.35 4.12 -18.04
CA LEU A 195 0.85 2.74 -18.16
C LEU A 195 1.31 2.43 -19.59
N SER A 196 0.69 3.02 -20.62
CA SER A 196 1.00 2.75 -22.04
C SER A 196 2.47 2.98 -22.41
N SER A 197 3.13 3.97 -21.83
CA SER A 197 4.51 4.34 -22.14
C SER A 197 5.57 3.49 -21.43
N ARG A 198 5.18 2.54 -20.56
CA ARG A 198 6.15 1.75 -19.77
C ARG A 198 6.86 0.63 -20.53
N GLY A 199 6.34 0.20 -21.68
CA GLY A 199 6.88 -0.93 -22.43
C GLY A 199 7.12 -2.16 -21.54
N ASN A 200 8.32 -2.73 -21.63
CA ASN A 200 8.74 -3.93 -20.89
C ASN A 200 8.65 -3.83 -19.36
N ASP A 201 8.69 -2.62 -18.80
CA ASP A 201 8.68 -2.41 -17.35
C ASP A 201 7.27 -2.30 -16.76
N LEU A 202 6.23 -2.55 -17.57
CA LEU A 202 4.84 -2.48 -17.14
C LEU A 202 4.56 -3.38 -15.93
N PHE A 203 4.96 -4.66 -16.02
CA PHE A 203 4.71 -5.67 -14.98
C PHE A 203 5.60 -5.53 -13.74
N HIS A 204 6.60 -4.65 -13.80
CA HIS A 204 7.39 -4.22 -12.65
C HIS A 204 6.82 -2.93 -12.03
N SER A 205 5.78 -2.33 -12.61
CA SER A 205 5.25 -1.07 -12.10
C SER A 205 4.34 -1.27 -10.90
N PRO A 206 4.54 -0.52 -9.80
CA PRO A 206 3.59 -0.51 -8.69
C PRO A 206 2.23 0.12 -9.10
N ARG A 207 2.21 0.97 -10.13
CA ARG A 207 0.99 1.55 -10.71
C ARG A 207 0.08 0.49 -11.34
N LEU A 208 0.67 -0.54 -11.97
CA LEU A 208 -0.08 -1.63 -12.60
C LEU A 208 -0.87 -2.42 -11.55
N SER A 209 -0.31 -2.64 -10.36
CA SER A 209 -1.02 -3.29 -9.24
C SER A 209 -2.30 -2.53 -8.88
N THR A 210 -2.23 -1.20 -8.83
CA THR A 210 -3.40 -0.35 -8.55
C THR A 210 -4.42 -0.42 -9.69
N TRP A 211 -3.98 -0.38 -10.95
CA TRP A 211 -4.87 -0.54 -12.11
C TRP A 211 -5.58 -1.91 -12.13
N ILE A 212 -4.84 -2.99 -11.84
CA ILE A 212 -5.40 -4.34 -11.72
C ILE A 212 -6.48 -4.36 -10.64
N SER A 213 -6.22 -3.73 -9.49
CA SER A 213 -7.18 -3.63 -8.39
C SER A 213 -8.44 -2.87 -8.82
N TYR A 214 -8.29 -1.77 -9.57
CA TYR A 214 -9.41 -1.03 -10.15
C TYR A 214 -10.27 -1.91 -11.08
N VAL A 215 -9.65 -2.54 -12.08
CA VAL A 215 -10.38 -3.35 -13.07
C VAL A 215 -11.06 -4.54 -12.39
N THR A 216 -10.40 -5.15 -11.41
CA THR A 216 -11.00 -6.23 -10.59
C THR A 216 -12.24 -5.73 -9.84
N LYS A 217 -12.15 -4.55 -9.21
CA LYS A 217 -13.27 -3.95 -8.48
C LYS A 217 -14.48 -3.68 -9.39
N VAL A 218 -14.27 -3.11 -10.58
CA VAL A 218 -15.38 -2.67 -11.45
C VAL A 218 -15.89 -3.75 -12.41
N LYS A 219 -15.11 -4.78 -12.73
CA LYS A 219 -15.52 -5.85 -13.67
C LYS A 219 -15.71 -7.22 -13.03
N GLY A 220 -15.26 -7.43 -11.78
CA GLY A 220 -15.39 -8.71 -11.08
C GLY A 220 -14.87 -9.87 -11.93
N LYS A 221 -15.74 -10.82 -12.28
CA LYS A 221 -15.38 -12.01 -13.07
C LYS A 221 -14.88 -11.68 -14.50
N GLN A 222 -15.21 -10.51 -15.04
CA GLN A 222 -14.78 -10.08 -16.38
C GLN A 222 -13.46 -9.29 -16.37
N ALA A 223 -12.82 -9.16 -15.21
CA ALA A 223 -11.64 -8.32 -15.05
C ALA A 223 -10.47 -8.77 -15.93
N ASP A 224 -10.19 -10.06 -16.01
CA ASP A 224 -9.07 -10.57 -16.82
C ASP A 224 -9.26 -10.32 -18.31
N VAL A 225 -10.49 -10.50 -18.82
CA VAL A 225 -10.81 -10.22 -20.22
C VAL A 225 -10.67 -8.72 -20.51
N GLN A 226 -11.14 -7.87 -19.59
CA GLN A 226 -11.01 -6.42 -19.72
C GLN A 226 -9.54 -5.97 -19.67
N MET A 227 -8.75 -6.51 -18.73
CA MET A 227 -7.33 -6.22 -18.62
C MET A 227 -6.59 -6.62 -19.90
N TYR A 228 -6.80 -7.85 -20.38
CA TYR A 228 -6.19 -8.34 -21.61
C TYR A 228 -6.56 -7.45 -22.81
N THR A 229 -7.83 -7.04 -22.92
CA THR A 229 -8.30 -6.19 -24.03
C THR A 229 -7.57 -4.84 -24.06
N VAL A 230 -7.46 -4.16 -22.90
CA VAL A 230 -6.76 -2.86 -22.81
C VAL A 230 -5.27 -3.02 -23.11
N LEU A 231 -4.62 -4.03 -22.53
CA LEU A 231 -3.20 -4.29 -22.76
C LEU A 231 -2.91 -4.65 -24.21
N ARG A 232 -3.76 -5.47 -24.84
CA ARG A 232 -3.62 -5.86 -26.24
C ARG A 232 -3.75 -4.66 -27.16
N ALA A 233 -4.68 -3.75 -26.88
CA ALA A 233 -4.83 -2.52 -27.64
C ALA A 233 -3.61 -1.59 -27.48
N ALA A 234 -3.00 -1.55 -26.29
CA ALA A 234 -1.86 -0.67 -26.02
C ALA A 234 -0.53 -1.19 -26.58
N TYR A 235 -0.27 -2.50 -26.49
CA TYR A 235 1.04 -3.08 -26.83
C TYR A 235 1.04 -3.94 -28.10
N GLY A 236 -0.14 -4.34 -28.58
CA GLY A 236 -0.27 -5.32 -29.66
C GLY A 236 -0.08 -6.76 -29.18
N ASP A 237 -0.40 -7.70 -30.06
CA ASP A 237 -0.42 -9.14 -29.74
C ASP A 237 0.96 -9.71 -29.36
N ASP A 238 1.98 -9.40 -30.16
CA ASP A 238 3.29 -10.06 -30.08
C ASP A 238 4.08 -9.58 -28.85
N GLU A 239 4.08 -8.26 -28.64
CA GLU A 239 4.76 -7.64 -27.53
C GLU A 239 4.10 -8.01 -26.20
N LEU A 240 2.76 -7.97 -26.13
CA LEU A 240 2.04 -8.41 -24.94
C LEU A 240 2.32 -9.88 -24.60
N ALA A 241 2.35 -10.76 -25.60
CA ALA A 241 2.67 -12.17 -25.38
C ALA A 241 4.05 -12.36 -24.75
N ARG A 242 5.05 -11.60 -25.22
CA ARG A 242 6.41 -11.64 -24.67
C ARG A 242 6.47 -11.08 -23.25
N MET A 243 5.79 -9.97 -22.99
CA MET A 243 5.70 -9.38 -21.65
C MET A 243 5.07 -10.38 -20.66
N LEU A 244 3.93 -10.98 -21.03
CA LEU A 244 3.25 -11.99 -20.19
C LEU A 244 4.14 -13.20 -19.92
N ALA A 245 4.87 -13.70 -20.92
CA ALA A 245 5.78 -14.84 -20.76
C ALA A 245 6.93 -14.52 -19.80
N ALA A 246 7.54 -13.33 -19.93
CA ALA A 246 8.65 -12.90 -19.08
C ALA A 246 8.21 -12.63 -17.63
N SER A 247 6.98 -12.16 -17.41
CA SER A 247 6.54 -11.69 -16.10
C SER A 247 6.07 -12.78 -15.13
N LYS A 248 6.00 -14.04 -15.54
CA LYS A 248 5.43 -15.15 -14.74
C LYS A 248 6.17 -15.48 -13.45
N GLN A 249 7.43 -15.11 -13.35
CA GLN A 249 8.29 -15.41 -12.20
C GLN A 249 8.32 -14.27 -11.17
N PHE A 250 7.63 -13.16 -11.44
CA PHE A 250 7.66 -11.97 -10.58
C PHE A 250 6.37 -11.83 -9.76
N ALA A 251 6.29 -10.77 -8.95
CA ALA A 251 5.16 -10.52 -8.05
C ALA A 251 3.78 -10.50 -8.74
N LEU A 252 3.71 -10.06 -10.00
CA LEU A 252 2.47 -10.09 -10.81
C LEU A 252 2.37 -11.33 -11.72
N GLY A 253 3.14 -12.37 -11.43
CA GLY A 253 3.23 -13.58 -12.26
C GLY A 253 1.92 -14.35 -12.36
N ASP A 254 1.11 -14.36 -11.31
CA ASP A 254 -0.21 -15.01 -11.38
C ASP A 254 -1.19 -14.25 -12.26
N VAL A 255 -1.15 -12.91 -12.27
CA VAL A 255 -1.90 -12.11 -13.23
C VAL A 255 -1.41 -12.40 -14.64
N ALA A 256 -0.10 -12.44 -14.87
CA ALA A 256 0.46 -12.75 -16.17
C ALA A 256 0.00 -14.13 -16.70
N LYS A 257 -0.03 -15.16 -15.83
CA LYS A 257 -0.56 -16.49 -16.18
C LYS A 257 -2.04 -16.44 -16.56
N ARG A 258 -2.89 -15.76 -15.78
CA ARG A 258 -4.33 -15.64 -16.11
C ARG A 258 -4.56 -14.92 -17.43
N LEU A 259 -3.84 -13.82 -17.68
CA LEU A 259 -3.97 -13.06 -18.92
C LEU A 259 -3.46 -13.84 -20.14
N GLU A 260 -2.44 -14.69 -19.97
CA GLU A 260 -2.03 -15.63 -21.01
C GLU A 260 -3.12 -16.68 -21.32
N GLU A 261 -3.84 -17.17 -20.32
CA GLU A 261 -4.99 -18.06 -20.56
C GLU A 261 -6.09 -17.35 -21.37
N VAL A 262 -6.33 -16.06 -21.11
CA VAL A 262 -7.25 -15.24 -21.92
C VAL A 262 -6.72 -15.12 -23.35
N GLN A 263 -5.44 -14.81 -23.54
CA GLN A 263 -4.81 -14.74 -24.86
C GLN A 263 -4.99 -16.03 -25.66
N HIS A 264 -4.82 -17.19 -25.03
CA HIS A 264 -5.03 -18.48 -25.70
C HIS A 264 -6.49 -18.69 -26.12
N LYS A 265 -7.45 -18.38 -25.24
CA LYS A 265 -8.89 -18.48 -25.58
C LYS A 265 -9.25 -17.56 -26.74
N VAL A 266 -8.78 -16.31 -26.72
CA VAL A 266 -9.01 -15.34 -27.79
C VAL A 266 -8.37 -15.80 -29.11
N GLY A 267 -7.12 -16.25 -29.08
CA GLY A 267 -6.43 -16.74 -30.28
C GLY A 267 -7.08 -17.97 -30.90
N LEU A 268 -7.68 -18.86 -30.09
CA LEU A 268 -8.49 -19.98 -30.59
C LEU A 268 -9.76 -19.50 -31.29
N ILE A 269 -10.45 -18.50 -30.72
CA ILE A 269 -11.65 -17.88 -31.33
C ILE A 269 -11.29 -17.19 -32.66
N GLU A 270 -10.15 -16.51 -32.70
CA GLU A 270 -9.66 -15.80 -33.89
C GLU A 270 -9.04 -16.72 -34.96
N GLY A 271 -9.00 -18.04 -34.73
CA GLY A 271 -8.43 -19.00 -35.68
C GLY A 271 -6.92 -18.81 -35.95
N LYS A 272 -6.17 -18.23 -35.00
CA LYS A 272 -4.72 -18.00 -35.17
C LYS A 272 -3.97 -19.33 -35.28
N THR A 273 -3.13 -19.47 -36.30
CA THR A 273 -2.35 -20.69 -36.54
C THR A 273 -1.21 -20.85 -35.54
N ALA A 274 -0.83 -22.11 -35.26
CA ALA A 274 0.34 -22.43 -34.44
C ALA A 274 1.63 -21.76 -34.97
N GLN A 275 1.75 -21.62 -36.29
CA GLN A 275 2.87 -20.93 -36.95
C GLN A 275 2.90 -19.43 -36.60
N ARG A 276 1.76 -18.74 -36.62
CA ARG A 276 1.69 -17.33 -36.20
C ARG A 276 2.03 -17.18 -34.72
N PHE A 277 1.54 -18.06 -33.84
CA PHE A 277 1.96 -18.08 -32.44
C PHE A 277 3.47 -18.27 -32.27
N PHE A 278 4.07 -19.17 -33.05
CA PHE A 278 5.50 -19.45 -33.02
C PHE A 278 6.35 -18.25 -33.48
N THR A 279 5.91 -17.55 -34.54
CA THR A 279 6.54 -16.30 -35.00
C THR A 279 6.37 -15.16 -34.01
N ASN A 280 5.18 -14.98 -33.43
CA ASN A 280 4.87 -13.89 -32.49
C ASN A 280 5.73 -13.96 -31.22
N LEU A 281 6.00 -15.17 -30.72
CA LEU A 281 6.89 -15.38 -29.58
C LEU A 281 8.38 -15.33 -29.96
N LYS A 282 8.70 -15.00 -31.22
CA LYS A 282 10.05 -15.03 -31.80
C LYS A 282 10.77 -16.36 -31.58
N LEU A 283 10.01 -17.46 -31.52
CA LEU A 283 10.57 -18.81 -31.35
C LEU A 283 11.28 -19.28 -32.62
N ASN A 284 10.80 -18.84 -33.78
CA ASN A 284 11.42 -19.10 -35.09
C ASN A 284 12.84 -18.55 -35.24
N THR A 285 13.28 -17.63 -34.39
CA THR A 285 14.62 -17.02 -34.44
C THR A 285 15.57 -17.53 -33.35
N GLN A 286 15.16 -18.49 -32.51
CA GLN A 286 15.97 -18.93 -31.36
C GLN A 286 16.94 -20.08 -31.67
N GLY A 287 16.87 -20.66 -32.87
CA GLY A 287 17.77 -21.73 -33.30
C GLY A 287 17.83 -22.87 -32.28
N ASP A 288 19.04 -23.30 -31.91
CA ASP A 288 19.25 -24.40 -30.96
C ASP A 288 18.79 -24.09 -29.53
N LYS A 289 18.69 -22.80 -29.16
CA LYS A 289 18.22 -22.35 -27.83
C LYS A 289 16.70 -22.38 -27.70
N LEU A 290 15.99 -22.80 -28.74
CA LEU A 290 14.53 -22.90 -28.79
C LEU A 290 13.95 -23.67 -27.59
N PHE A 291 14.56 -24.80 -27.21
CA PHE A 291 14.07 -25.68 -26.14
C PHE A 291 14.38 -25.17 -24.73
N GLU A 292 15.26 -24.18 -24.60
CA GLU A 292 15.56 -23.48 -23.36
C GLU A 292 14.64 -22.26 -23.16
N SER A 293 13.93 -21.84 -24.21
CA SER A 293 13.04 -20.68 -24.19
C SER A 293 11.87 -20.88 -23.24
N PRO A 294 11.68 -20.04 -22.21
CA PRO A 294 10.50 -20.08 -21.34
C PRO A 294 9.17 -19.94 -22.13
N ALA A 295 9.23 -19.30 -23.30
CA ALA A 295 8.10 -19.14 -24.22
C ALA A 295 7.75 -20.42 -25.01
N LEU A 296 8.62 -21.43 -25.06
CA LEU A 296 8.33 -22.73 -25.70
C LEU A 296 7.48 -23.65 -24.81
N TRP A 297 7.67 -23.54 -23.49
CA TRP A 297 6.97 -24.36 -22.48
C TRP A 297 5.53 -23.89 -22.20
N LEU A 298 5.04 -22.92 -22.98
CA LEU A 298 3.68 -22.44 -22.92
C LEU A 298 2.69 -23.56 -23.28
N ARG A 299 1.76 -23.85 -22.37
CA ARG A 299 0.73 -24.89 -22.55
C ARG A 299 -0.11 -24.68 -23.82
N GLY A 300 -0.16 -23.46 -24.35
CA GLY A 300 -0.84 -23.10 -25.60
C GLY A 300 -0.29 -23.84 -26.82
N TRP A 301 1.03 -24.02 -26.95
CA TRP A 301 1.63 -24.76 -28.07
C TRP A 301 1.20 -26.23 -28.07
N LYS A 302 1.30 -26.90 -26.92
CA LYS A 302 0.80 -28.27 -26.77
C LYS A 302 -0.70 -28.35 -27.11
N ARG A 303 -1.51 -27.40 -26.64
CA ARG A 303 -2.97 -27.43 -26.84
C ARG A 303 -3.38 -27.15 -28.29
N CYS A 304 -2.81 -26.13 -28.95
CA CYS A 304 -3.01 -25.85 -30.38
C CYS A 304 -2.55 -27.01 -31.27
N ASN A 305 -1.41 -27.63 -30.97
CA ASN A 305 -0.93 -28.79 -31.71
C ASN A 305 -1.82 -30.03 -31.47
N THR A 306 -2.37 -30.20 -30.27
CA THR A 306 -3.31 -31.30 -29.96
C THR A 306 -4.65 -31.14 -30.70
N THR A 307 -5.14 -29.90 -30.87
CA THR A 307 -6.38 -29.62 -31.63
C THR A 307 -6.15 -29.71 -33.14
N LEU A 308 -5.00 -29.28 -33.66
CA LEU A 308 -4.62 -29.44 -35.06
C LEU A 308 -4.35 -30.91 -35.45
N GLY A 309 -3.81 -31.72 -34.52
CA GLY A 309 -3.62 -33.16 -34.72
C GLY A 309 -4.91 -33.96 -34.92
N MET A 310 -6.08 -33.39 -34.60
CA MET A 310 -7.39 -33.98 -34.89
C MET A 310 -7.92 -33.62 -36.29
N LEU A 311 -7.30 -32.68 -37.02
CA LEU A 311 -7.77 -32.23 -38.34
C LEU A 311 -6.75 -32.32 -39.49
N GLY A 312 -5.54 -32.86 -39.30
CA GLY A 312 -4.73 -33.24 -40.47
C GLY A 312 -3.26 -33.57 -40.22
N GLY A 313 -2.86 -34.76 -40.70
CA GLY A 313 -1.51 -35.05 -41.23
C GLY A 313 -0.36 -35.17 -40.21
N LYS A 314 0.09 -36.41 -39.96
CA LYS A 314 1.37 -36.71 -39.28
C LYS A 314 2.55 -35.92 -39.90
N PRO A 315 3.47 -35.34 -39.12
CA PRO A 315 4.73 -34.85 -39.66
C PRO A 315 5.60 -36.06 -40.07
N ARG A 316 5.91 -36.17 -41.36
CA ARG A 316 6.96 -37.09 -41.83
C ARG A 316 8.30 -36.61 -41.28
N ARG A 317 8.97 -37.45 -40.50
CA ARG A 317 10.41 -37.34 -40.25
C ARG A 317 11.13 -37.77 -41.53
N SER A 318 11.92 -36.88 -42.12
CA SER A 318 13.00 -37.27 -43.03
C SER A 318 14.16 -36.31 -42.83
N PHE A 319 15.07 -36.67 -41.93
CA PHE A 319 16.46 -36.27 -42.02
C PHE A 319 17.21 -37.47 -42.59
N SER A 320 17.79 -37.31 -43.77
CA SER A 320 18.84 -38.20 -44.26
C SER A 320 20.20 -37.57 -43.95
N PRO A 321 21.23 -38.36 -43.58
CA PRO A 321 22.49 -37.84 -43.08
C PRO A 321 23.52 -37.64 -44.19
N LEU A 322 24.36 -36.62 -44.01
CA LEU A 322 25.80 -36.67 -44.29
C LEU A 322 26.51 -36.30 -42.98
#